data_AF-A0A316PGJ6-F1
#
_entry.id   AF-A0A316PGJ6-F1
#
_cell.length_a   1.000
_cell.length_b   1.000
_cell.length_c   1.000
_cell.angle_alpha   90.00
_cell.angle_beta   90.00
_cell.angle_gamma   90.00
#
_symmetry.space_group_name_H-M   'P 1'
#
loop_
_entity.id
_entity.type
_entity.pdbx_description
1 polymer ?
#
loop_
_entity_poly.entity_id
_entity_poly.type
_entity_poly.pdbx_seq_one_letter_code
_entity_poly.pdbx_strand_id
1 'polypeptide(L)'
;MLEKADLKKRIDKEEYEQRKNELTEKLVRLQQQCIREKFPVVVCVDGWSASGKGTSISKLVKDLDARAFTVYSMNDPTEDECRYPLMKRFWERIGQYGTMTFFDKSWYSEIIKNLSGMISGDKGSAHLPQPKIRDHVDYIVKSRNGQTGLFAESTQILEGQLVADGYLIIKLFFHISKKEQTKRIEALEADKNTAWRVNDEDLYQNKNYDKIYPIIDKLLELTDSADAPWHIIAAENRRVRRIEFLETLVTEIEEGLARHVKMKENPVIIPDDFPLPRTRHDLVKVQSVEEIRHDLTIDPEEYRSELKKEQERLATLQLEMYRRQIPMMLVFEGWDAAGKGGAIKRIASALDARDYRVVPSGAPTKPEKEHPFLWRYWINLPKSGHTAIYDRSWYGRVMVERVEGFCTDSDWRRAFEEINDFEWEMFRTGTLLMKFWVDVSQDEQLARFEARKNDPDKAWKLTDEDWRNREKYPQYCVAINDMLRMTSTYFAPWNIIESDDKKYARIKTIKAINAAIEERLKQDKKD
;
A
#
# COMPACT_ATOMS: atom_id res chain seq x y z
N MET A 1 2.47 25.06 11.97
CA MET A 1 3.15 24.95 10.65
C MET A 1 2.79 26.08 9.68
N LEU A 2 1.50 26.34 9.43
CA LEU A 2 0.99 27.28 8.44
C LEU A 2 1.41 28.74 8.67
N GLU A 3 1.59 29.14 9.93
CA GLU A 3 2.04 30.50 10.31
C GLU A 3 3.44 30.86 9.78
N LYS A 4 4.23 29.86 9.36
CA LYS A 4 5.56 30.08 8.76
C LYS A 4 5.47 30.80 7.40
N ALA A 5 4.33 30.77 6.71
CA ALA A 5 4.18 31.38 5.40
C ALA A 5 3.92 32.88 5.49
N ASP A 6 4.77 33.70 4.85
CA ASP A 6 4.55 35.14 4.71
C ASP A 6 3.53 35.44 3.62
N LEU A 7 2.25 35.50 4.01
CA LEU A 7 1.14 35.83 3.10
C LEU A 7 1.20 37.27 2.56
N LYS A 8 1.95 38.18 3.21
CA LYS A 8 2.09 39.57 2.79
C LYS A 8 3.15 39.76 1.72
N LYS A 9 4.00 38.76 1.49
CA LYS A 9 5.05 38.78 0.47
C LYS A 9 4.49 39.16 -0.90
N ARG A 10 5.21 40.05 -1.60
CA ARG A 10 4.90 40.51 -2.96
C ARG A 10 6.19 40.47 -3.77
N ILE A 11 6.04 40.31 -5.08
CA ILE A 11 7.14 40.36 -6.05
C ILE A 11 6.69 41.24 -7.22
N ASP A 12 7.58 42.09 -7.70
CA ASP A 12 7.30 42.94 -8.85
C ASP A 12 7.21 42.09 -10.13
N LYS A 13 6.87 42.74 -11.25
CA LYS A 13 6.64 42.00 -12.50
C LYS A 13 7.94 41.57 -13.14
N GLU A 14 8.97 42.40 -13.10
CA GLU A 14 10.23 42.18 -13.80
C GLU A 14 11.00 41.05 -13.12
N GLU A 15 11.16 41.12 -11.79
CA GLU A 15 11.77 40.04 -10.99
C GLU A 15 11.01 38.72 -11.18
N TYR A 16 9.67 38.78 -11.19
CA TYR A 16 8.84 37.60 -11.42
C TYR A 16 9.09 36.93 -12.77
N GLU A 17 9.10 37.70 -13.86
CA GLU A 17 9.27 37.13 -15.20
C GLU A 17 10.67 36.54 -15.37
N GLN A 18 11.70 37.21 -14.85
CA GLN A 18 13.08 36.71 -14.86
C GLN A 18 13.19 35.37 -14.11
N ARG A 19 12.85 35.36 -12.81
CA ARG A 19 12.97 34.16 -11.96
C ARG A 19 12.12 33.01 -12.47
N LYS A 20 10.90 33.29 -12.94
CA LYS A 20 10.01 32.28 -13.50
C LYS A 20 10.66 31.59 -14.71
N ASN A 21 11.28 32.35 -15.62
CA ASN A 21 11.90 31.79 -16.82
C ASN A 21 13.11 30.91 -16.45
N GLU A 22 13.99 31.39 -15.57
CA GLU A 22 15.16 30.65 -15.09
C GLU A 22 14.77 29.32 -14.42
N LEU A 23 13.80 29.37 -13.48
CA LEU A 23 13.31 28.18 -12.78
C LEU A 23 12.63 27.18 -13.72
N THR A 24 11.87 27.68 -14.70
CA THR A 24 11.18 26.82 -15.67
C THR A 24 12.19 26.07 -16.54
N GLU A 25 13.21 26.76 -17.05
CA GLU A 25 14.27 26.12 -17.85
C GLU A 25 15.01 25.06 -17.03
N LYS A 26 15.34 25.36 -15.77
CA LYS A 26 16.00 24.42 -14.87
C LYS A 26 15.12 23.20 -14.61
N LEU A 27 13.82 23.39 -14.36
CA LEU A 27 12.90 22.28 -14.13
C LEU A 27 12.78 21.34 -15.35
N VAL A 28 12.74 21.89 -16.56
CA VAL A 28 12.71 21.07 -17.79
C VAL A 28 13.97 20.22 -17.91
N ARG A 29 15.15 20.79 -17.62
CA ARG A 29 16.40 20.04 -17.60
C ARG A 29 16.37 18.95 -16.53
N LEU A 30 15.90 19.26 -15.33
CA LEU A 30 15.78 18.29 -14.23
C LEU A 30 14.83 17.14 -14.59
N GLN A 31 13.69 17.41 -15.24
CA GLN A 31 12.78 16.36 -15.70
C GLN A 31 13.48 15.38 -16.65
N GLN A 32 14.27 15.88 -17.61
CA GLN A 32 15.02 15.01 -18.52
C GLN A 32 16.07 14.16 -17.81
N GLN A 33 16.70 14.71 -16.76
CA GLN A 33 17.61 13.94 -15.92
C GLN A 33 16.87 12.88 -15.10
N CYS A 34 15.67 13.19 -14.57
CA CYS A 34 14.84 12.21 -13.86
C CYS A 34 14.51 11.01 -14.75
N ILE A 35 14.14 11.25 -16.01
CA ILE A 35 13.88 10.18 -17.00
C ILE A 35 15.13 9.32 -17.19
N ARG A 36 16.29 9.95 -17.44
CA ARG A 36 17.54 9.25 -17.70
C ARG A 36 17.99 8.40 -16.51
N GLU A 37 17.91 8.95 -15.31
CA GLU A 37 18.34 8.29 -14.07
C GLU A 37 17.27 7.37 -13.48
N LYS A 38 16.11 7.23 -14.15
CA LYS A 38 14.93 6.53 -13.62
C LYS A 38 14.57 7.00 -12.20
N PHE A 39 14.64 8.31 -11.95
CA PHE A 39 14.32 8.91 -10.66
C PHE A 39 12.83 9.32 -10.62
N PRO A 40 11.98 8.61 -9.86
CA PRO A 40 10.56 8.95 -9.80
C PRO A 40 10.28 10.08 -8.80
N VAL A 41 9.34 10.93 -9.18
CA VAL A 41 8.91 12.07 -8.35
C VAL A 41 7.40 12.02 -8.16
N VAL A 42 6.93 12.14 -6.92
CA VAL A 42 5.52 12.33 -6.58
C VAL A 42 5.36 13.70 -5.96
N VAL A 43 4.43 14.50 -6.49
CA VAL A 43 4.15 15.86 -6.02
C VAL A 43 2.71 15.91 -5.52
N CYS A 44 2.55 16.03 -4.20
CA CYS A 44 1.27 16.22 -3.55
C CYS A 44 0.97 17.72 -3.46
N VAL A 45 -0.07 18.17 -4.19
CA VAL A 45 -0.49 19.57 -4.22
C VAL A 45 -1.79 19.72 -3.45
N ASP A 46 -1.66 20.04 -2.17
CA ASP A 46 -2.76 20.29 -1.24
C ASP A 46 -2.79 21.76 -0.80
N GLY A 47 -3.80 22.13 -0.02
CA GLY A 47 -4.01 23.51 0.40
C GLY A 47 -5.47 23.91 0.44
N TRP A 48 -5.73 25.12 0.93
CA TRP A 48 -7.08 25.67 1.01
C TRP A 48 -7.77 25.72 -0.37
N SER A 49 -9.10 25.64 -0.39
CA SER A 49 -9.90 25.90 -1.59
C SER A 49 -9.61 27.28 -2.16
N ALA A 50 -9.74 27.44 -3.49
CA ALA A 50 -9.42 28.69 -4.21
C ALA A 50 -8.00 29.27 -4.00
N SER A 51 -7.04 28.52 -3.43
CA SER A 51 -5.64 28.95 -3.30
C SER A 51 -4.87 28.97 -4.63
N GLY A 52 -5.42 28.33 -5.66
CA GLY A 52 -4.92 28.35 -7.04
C GLY A 52 -4.01 27.18 -7.39
N LYS A 53 -4.13 26.06 -6.68
CA LYS A 53 -3.46 24.76 -6.94
C LYS A 53 -3.55 24.34 -8.40
N GLY A 54 -4.76 24.09 -8.89
CA GLY A 54 -5.00 23.67 -10.28
C GLY A 54 -4.48 24.65 -11.33
N THR A 55 -4.53 25.97 -11.06
CA THR A 55 -3.92 26.96 -11.97
C THR A 55 -2.39 26.89 -11.97
N SER A 56 -1.78 26.65 -10.80
CA SER A 56 -0.33 26.46 -10.69
C SER A 56 0.14 25.21 -11.43
N ILE A 57 -0.58 24.08 -11.28
CA ILE A 57 -0.30 22.84 -12.01
C ILE A 57 -0.50 23.05 -13.50
N SER A 58 -1.65 23.59 -13.93
CA SER A 58 -1.95 23.83 -15.36
C SER A 58 -0.91 24.71 -16.06
N LYS A 59 -0.31 25.67 -15.34
CA LYS A 59 0.79 26.47 -15.89
C LYS A 59 2.12 25.72 -15.88
N LEU A 60 2.34 24.81 -14.95
CA LEU A 60 3.59 24.03 -14.85
C LEU A 60 3.70 23.05 -16.00
N VAL A 61 2.63 22.28 -16.22
CA VAL A 61 2.62 21.17 -17.19
C VAL A 61 2.72 21.62 -18.64
N LYS A 62 2.50 22.91 -18.93
CA LYS A 62 2.70 23.48 -20.27
C LYS A 62 4.18 23.51 -20.67
N ASP A 63 5.07 23.54 -19.69
CA ASP A 63 6.50 23.68 -19.90
C ASP A 63 7.21 22.31 -19.88
N LEU A 64 6.57 21.28 -19.32
CA LEU A 64 7.13 19.94 -19.14
C LEU A 64 6.86 19.00 -20.34
N ASP A 65 7.71 17.98 -20.52
CA ASP A 65 7.46 16.91 -21.48
C ASP A 65 6.25 16.06 -21.04
N ALA A 66 5.17 16.13 -21.82
CA ALA A 66 3.91 15.45 -21.54
C ALA A 66 3.99 13.91 -21.49
N ARG A 67 5.08 13.30 -21.97
CA ARG A 67 5.29 11.85 -21.90
C ARG A 67 5.86 11.40 -20.56
N ALA A 68 6.39 12.33 -19.77
CA ALA A 68 7.15 12.06 -18.57
C ALA A 68 6.50 12.61 -17.30
N PHE A 69 5.21 12.98 -17.37
CA PHE A 69 4.41 13.23 -16.18
C PHE A 69 2.96 12.80 -16.35
N THR A 70 2.26 12.60 -15.24
CA THR A 70 0.81 12.47 -15.20
C THR A 70 0.24 13.36 -14.10
N VAL A 71 -0.91 13.98 -14.35
CA VAL A 71 -1.66 14.75 -13.34
C VAL A 71 -2.95 14.02 -13.02
N TYR A 72 -3.15 13.72 -11.75
CA TYR A 72 -4.39 13.19 -11.23
C TYR A 72 -5.07 14.25 -10.38
N SER A 73 -6.28 14.67 -10.80
CA SER A 73 -7.16 15.47 -9.95
C SER A 73 -8.08 14.50 -9.22
N MET A 74 -7.87 14.33 -7.92
CA MET A 74 -8.60 13.35 -7.14
C MET A 74 -9.92 13.95 -6.67
N ASN A 75 -11.00 13.43 -7.25
CA ASN A 75 -12.34 13.67 -6.74
C ASN A 75 -12.68 12.62 -5.68
N ASP A 76 -13.88 12.78 -5.12
CA ASP A 76 -14.47 11.83 -4.20
C ASP A 76 -14.34 10.39 -4.73
N PRO A 77 -13.99 9.42 -3.86
CA PRO A 77 -13.86 8.03 -4.27
C PRO A 77 -15.15 7.56 -4.95
N THR A 78 -14.99 6.84 -6.06
CA THR A 78 -16.13 6.17 -6.70
C THR A 78 -16.65 5.04 -5.82
N GLU A 79 -17.89 4.57 -6.06
CA GLU A 79 -18.45 3.43 -5.34
C GLU A 79 -17.53 2.20 -5.39
N ASP A 80 -16.85 1.96 -6.52
CA ASP A 80 -15.89 0.86 -6.65
C ASP A 80 -14.61 1.09 -5.83
N GLU A 81 -14.07 2.32 -5.82
CA GLU A 81 -12.90 2.67 -5.00
C GLU A 81 -13.19 2.51 -3.50
N CYS A 82 -14.41 2.80 -3.05
CA CYS A 82 -14.85 2.59 -1.67
C CYS A 82 -14.89 1.12 -1.23
N ARG A 83 -14.76 0.16 -2.16
CA ARG A 83 -14.71 -1.29 -1.86
C ARG A 83 -13.29 -1.79 -1.56
N TYR A 84 -12.34 -0.87 -1.40
CA TYR A 84 -10.94 -1.16 -1.15
C TYR A 84 -10.37 -0.25 -0.05
N PRO A 85 -9.21 -0.60 0.52
CA PRO A 85 -8.43 0.33 1.35
C PRO A 85 -8.17 1.66 0.62
N LEU A 86 -8.28 2.78 1.34
CA LEU A 86 -8.13 4.12 0.79
C LEU A 86 -6.84 4.28 -0.03
N MET A 87 -5.73 3.75 0.47
CA MET A 87 -4.42 3.91 -0.17
C MET A 87 -4.31 3.22 -1.53
N LYS A 88 -5.14 2.20 -1.81
CA LYS A 88 -5.10 1.48 -3.10
C LYS A 88 -5.26 2.42 -4.30
N ARG A 89 -6.17 3.39 -4.21
CA ARG A 89 -6.45 4.31 -5.31
C ARG A 89 -5.24 5.18 -5.66
N PHE A 90 -4.39 5.46 -4.67
CA PHE A 90 -3.15 6.21 -4.89
C PHE A 90 -2.08 5.29 -5.46
N TRP A 91 -1.91 4.07 -4.91
CA TRP A 91 -1.03 3.05 -5.47
C TRP A 91 -1.25 2.80 -6.97
N GLU A 92 -2.51 2.71 -7.40
CA GLU A 92 -2.86 2.54 -8.83
C GLU A 92 -2.43 3.69 -9.74
N ARG A 93 -2.16 4.86 -9.16
CA ARG A 93 -1.87 6.12 -9.88
C ARG A 93 -0.42 6.57 -9.71
N ILE A 94 0.37 5.90 -8.88
CA ILE A 94 1.81 6.19 -8.78
C ILE A 94 2.46 5.88 -10.12
N GLY A 95 3.14 6.88 -10.68
CA GLY A 95 3.84 6.75 -11.95
C GLY A 95 5.08 5.87 -11.84
N GLN A 96 5.57 5.42 -13.00
CA GLN A 96 6.74 4.56 -13.11
C GLN A 96 8.05 5.29 -12.72
N TYR A 97 9.10 4.52 -12.44
CA TYR A 97 10.45 5.04 -12.25
C TYR A 97 10.87 6.00 -13.39
N GLY A 98 11.34 7.19 -13.03
CA GLY A 98 11.74 8.25 -13.99
C GLY A 98 10.63 9.19 -14.46
N THR A 99 9.40 9.00 -13.98
CA THR A 99 8.28 9.89 -14.29
C THR A 99 7.89 10.77 -13.11
N MET A 100 7.18 11.88 -13.39
CA MET A 100 6.61 12.75 -12.36
C MET A 100 5.10 12.52 -12.21
N THR A 101 4.63 12.27 -11.01
CA THR A 101 3.20 12.13 -10.70
C THR A 101 2.74 13.32 -9.89
N PHE A 102 1.76 14.08 -10.39
CA PHE A 102 1.15 15.19 -9.65
C PHE A 102 -0.23 14.79 -9.16
N PHE A 103 -0.45 14.90 -7.85
CA PHE A 103 -1.78 14.77 -7.25
C PHE A 103 -2.32 16.17 -6.91
N ASP A 104 -3.33 16.61 -7.65
CA ASP A 104 -4.19 17.73 -7.25
C ASP A 104 -5.28 17.16 -6.33
N LYS A 105 -5.21 17.50 -5.03
CA LYS A 105 -5.88 16.81 -3.92
C LYS A 105 -5.29 15.41 -3.70
N SER A 106 -4.27 15.28 -2.86
CA SER A 106 -3.64 13.97 -2.60
C SER A 106 -4.40 13.19 -1.52
N TRP A 107 -3.79 12.12 -0.98
CA TRP A 107 -4.30 11.40 0.20
C TRP A 107 -4.56 12.33 1.38
N TYR A 108 -3.85 13.45 1.50
CA TYR A 108 -4.10 14.46 2.53
C TYR A 108 -5.46 15.14 2.41
N SER A 109 -5.90 15.47 1.19
CA SER A 109 -7.21 16.11 0.99
C SER A 109 -8.35 15.21 1.45
N GLU A 110 -8.28 13.91 1.18
CA GLU A 110 -9.29 12.94 1.65
C GLU A 110 -9.30 12.84 3.19
N ILE A 111 -8.12 12.84 3.82
CA ILE A 111 -7.99 12.81 5.28
C ILE A 111 -8.57 14.08 5.90
N ILE A 112 -8.23 15.24 5.36
CA ILE A 112 -8.74 16.55 5.82
C ILE A 112 -10.27 16.57 5.69
N LYS A 113 -10.82 16.08 4.59
CA LYS A 113 -12.27 15.98 4.37
C LYS A 113 -12.93 15.10 5.42
N ASN A 114 -12.39 13.90 5.65
CA ASN A 114 -12.91 12.95 6.64
C ASN A 114 -12.88 13.53 8.06
N LEU A 115 -11.79 14.19 8.45
CA LEU A 115 -11.66 14.86 9.75
C LEU A 115 -12.61 16.06 9.87
N SER A 116 -12.80 16.82 8.79
CA SER A 116 -13.65 18.01 8.78
C SER A 116 -15.14 17.68 8.89
N GLY A 117 -15.59 16.55 8.32
CA GLY A 117 -16.97 16.06 8.45
C GLY A 117 -17.32 15.58 9.86
N MET A 118 -16.33 15.15 10.64
CA MET A 118 -16.55 14.75 12.04
C MET A 118 -16.85 15.97 12.95
N ILE A 119 -16.29 17.13 12.64
CA ILE A 119 -16.48 18.38 13.41
C ILE A 119 -17.89 18.97 13.21
N SER A 120 -18.47 18.81 12.02
CA SER A 120 -19.83 19.30 11.74
C SER A 120 -20.92 18.49 12.41
N GLY A 121 -20.60 17.32 13.00
CA GLY A 121 -21.60 16.33 13.38
C GLY A 121 -22.33 15.73 12.18
N ASP A 122 -21.85 16.02 10.97
CA ASP A 122 -22.43 15.56 9.73
C ASP A 122 -21.90 14.14 9.49
N LYS A 123 -22.64 13.15 9.99
CA LYS A 123 -22.32 11.73 9.82
C LYS A 123 -22.28 11.28 8.35
N GLY A 124 -22.62 12.18 7.41
CA GLY A 124 -22.91 11.89 6.01
C GLY A 124 -21.73 11.79 5.05
N SER A 125 -20.48 12.08 5.44
CA SER A 125 -19.37 12.09 4.45
C SER A 125 -18.03 11.54 4.92
N ALA A 126 -17.96 10.89 6.09
CA ALA A 126 -16.78 10.12 6.43
C ALA A 126 -16.73 8.91 5.49
N HIS A 127 -15.92 8.98 4.43
CA HIS A 127 -15.62 7.87 3.52
C HIS A 127 -14.62 6.92 4.20
N LEU A 128 -14.94 6.55 5.45
CA LEU A 128 -14.37 5.36 6.06
C LEU A 128 -14.94 4.15 5.29
N PRO A 129 -14.18 3.04 5.18
CA PRO A 129 -14.74 1.79 4.65
C PRO A 129 -16.09 1.54 5.35
N GLN A 130 -17.11 1.20 4.55
CA GLN A 130 -18.55 1.24 4.84
C GLN A 130 -18.99 1.11 6.32
N PRO A 131 -20.18 1.63 6.71
CA PRO A 131 -20.64 1.73 8.11
C PRO A 131 -20.48 0.49 9.02
N LYS A 132 -20.33 -0.72 8.48
CA LYS A 132 -20.10 -1.98 9.23
C LYS A 132 -18.62 -2.33 9.44
N ILE A 133 -17.71 -1.84 8.61
CA ILE A 133 -16.24 -1.93 8.85
C ILE A 133 -15.83 -0.88 9.90
N ARG A 134 -16.63 0.18 10.05
CA ARG A 134 -16.45 1.28 10.99
C ARG A 134 -16.28 0.82 12.45
N ASP A 135 -16.99 -0.22 12.89
CA ASP A 135 -16.94 -0.67 14.29
C ASP A 135 -15.59 -1.32 14.65
N HIS A 136 -14.99 -2.05 13.69
CA HIS A 136 -13.64 -2.60 13.85
C HIS A 136 -12.56 -1.51 13.84
N VAL A 137 -12.73 -0.49 12.99
CA VAL A 137 -11.85 0.69 12.94
C VAL A 137 -11.99 1.51 14.22
N ASP A 138 -13.20 1.71 14.74
CA ASP A 138 -13.49 2.49 15.95
C ASP A 138 -12.90 1.85 17.22
N TYR A 139 -12.76 0.52 17.27
CA TYR A 139 -12.02 -0.18 18.32
C TYR A 139 -10.52 0.15 18.29
N ILE A 140 -9.88 0.11 17.11
CA ILE A 140 -8.44 0.43 16.95
C ILE A 140 -8.19 1.91 17.25
N VAL A 141 -9.05 2.80 16.74
CA VAL A 141 -9.04 4.26 16.92
C VAL A 141 -9.08 4.69 18.38
N LYS A 142 -9.87 4.01 19.23
CA LYS A 142 -9.96 4.33 20.67
C LYS A 142 -8.65 4.06 21.43
N SER A 143 -7.73 3.28 20.87
CA SER A 143 -6.47 2.89 21.51
C SER A 143 -5.23 3.70 21.10
N ARG A 144 -5.29 4.48 20.00
CA ARG A 144 -4.16 5.29 19.48
C ARG A 144 -4.62 6.63 18.92
N ASN A 145 -4.42 7.74 19.64
CA ASN A 145 -4.58 9.14 19.20
C ASN A 145 -5.87 9.50 18.40
N GLY A 146 -6.91 8.67 18.38
CA GLY A 146 -8.13 8.88 17.59
C GLY A 146 -7.95 8.68 16.07
N GLN A 147 -8.98 9.02 15.29
CA GLN A 147 -9.01 8.77 13.83
C GLN A 147 -7.95 9.56 13.07
N THR A 148 -7.54 10.74 13.57
CA THR A 148 -6.43 11.53 13.01
C THR A 148 -5.11 10.76 13.05
N GLY A 149 -4.85 10.03 14.14
CA GLY A 149 -3.64 9.21 14.26
C GLY A 149 -3.61 8.04 13.27
N LEU A 150 -4.77 7.42 13.03
CA LEU A 150 -4.89 6.30 12.10
C LEU A 150 -4.62 6.72 10.65
N PHE A 151 -5.17 7.85 10.21
CA PHE A 151 -4.94 8.37 8.87
C PHE A 151 -3.51 8.88 8.65
N ALA A 152 -2.92 9.52 9.68
CA ALA A 152 -1.52 9.92 9.65
C ALA A 152 -0.60 8.70 9.53
N GLU A 153 -0.89 7.61 10.25
CA GLU A 153 -0.12 6.37 10.17
C GLU A 153 -0.18 5.73 8.77
N SER A 154 -1.37 5.60 8.16
CA SER A 154 -1.49 5.08 6.78
C SER A 154 -0.74 5.94 5.76
N THR A 155 -0.73 7.26 5.97
CA THR A 155 0.04 8.19 5.13
C THR A 155 1.54 7.97 5.29
N GLN A 156 2.02 7.89 6.53
CA GLN A 156 3.43 7.65 6.83
C GLN A 156 3.90 6.29 6.29
N ILE A 157 3.06 5.25 6.32
CA ILE A 157 3.35 3.94 5.72
C ILE A 157 3.54 4.09 4.20
N LEU A 158 2.57 4.70 3.52
CA LEU A 158 2.65 4.91 2.08
C LEU A 158 3.92 5.68 1.71
N GLU A 159 4.16 6.82 2.37
CA GLU A 159 5.31 7.66 2.09
C GLU A 159 6.63 6.96 2.38
N GLY A 160 6.74 6.26 3.52
CA GLY A 160 7.91 5.49 3.89
C GLY A 160 8.23 4.39 2.87
N GLN A 161 7.22 3.63 2.43
CA GLN A 161 7.38 2.58 1.42
C GLN A 161 7.85 3.16 0.08
N LEU A 162 7.30 4.29 -0.35
CA LEU A 162 7.70 4.93 -1.61
C LEU A 162 9.11 5.51 -1.55
N VAL A 163 9.45 6.23 -0.48
CA VAL A 163 10.80 6.76 -0.29
C VAL A 163 11.83 5.63 -0.23
N ALA A 164 11.53 4.55 0.49
CA ALA A 164 12.42 3.41 0.60
C ALA A 164 12.65 2.72 -0.76
N ASP A 165 11.68 2.81 -1.67
CA ASP A 165 11.79 2.37 -3.07
C ASP A 165 12.36 3.45 -4.02
N GLY A 166 12.89 4.55 -3.48
CA GLY A 166 13.61 5.59 -4.23
C GLY A 166 12.75 6.73 -4.79
N TYR A 167 11.49 6.88 -4.33
CA TYR A 167 10.65 8.00 -4.73
C TYR A 167 10.97 9.27 -3.95
N LEU A 168 11.10 10.38 -4.68
CA LEU A 168 11.04 11.70 -4.09
C LEU A 168 9.58 12.11 -3.92
N ILE A 169 9.19 12.44 -2.69
CA ILE A 169 7.85 12.95 -2.38
C ILE A 169 7.97 14.43 -2.01
N ILE A 170 7.34 15.29 -2.82
CA ILE A 170 7.28 16.74 -2.58
C ILE A 170 5.87 17.09 -2.13
N LYS A 171 5.73 17.52 -0.87
CA LYS A 171 4.42 17.87 -0.29
C LYS A 171 4.26 19.37 -0.18
N LEU A 172 3.23 19.89 -0.83
CA LEU A 172 3.00 21.32 -0.96
C LEU A 172 1.66 21.68 -0.37
N PHE A 173 1.64 22.63 0.57
CA PHE A 173 0.40 23.19 1.10
C PHE A 173 0.24 24.65 0.67
N PHE A 174 -0.74 24.91 -0.19
CA PHE A 174 -1.04 26.24 -0.70
C PHE A 174 -1.87 27.03 0.31
N HIS A 175 -1.22 27.97 1.01
CA HIS A 175 -1.80 28.72 2.11
C HIS A 175 -2.32 30.10 1.68
N ILE A 176 -3.55 30.44 2.08
CA ILE A 176 -4.16 31.76 1.95
C ILE A 176 -4.94 32.07 3.22
N SER A 177 -5.15 33.35 3.54
CA SER A 177 -6.02 33.73 4.66
C SER A 177 -7.49 33.42 4.38
N LYS A 178 -8.29 33.23 5.45
CA LYS A 178 -9.76 33.10 5.36
C LYS A 178 -10.39 34.21 4.53
N LYS A 179 -9.94 35.46 4.75
CA LYS A 179 -10.42 36.64 4.03
C LYS A 179 -10.19 36.52 2.52
N GLU A 180 -8.98 36.13 2.12
CA GLU A 180 -8.67 35.95 0.69
C GLU A 180 -9.41 34.76 0.10
N GLN A 181 -9.59 33.67 0.87
CA GLN A 181 -10.39 32.53 0.44
C GLN A 181 -11.85 32.93 0.16
N THR A 182 -12.51 33.62 1.10
CA THR A 182 -13.89 34.11 0.94
C THR A 182 -14.02 34.96 -0.32
N LYS A 183 -13.14 35.97 -0.46
CA LYS A 183 -13.13 36.85 -1.63
C LYS A 183 -13.00 36.09 -2.95
N ARG A 184 -12.14 35.07 -3.01
CA ARG A 184 -11.92 34.29 -4.24
C ARG A 184 -13.09 33.36 -4.55
N ILE A 185 -13.71 32.77 -3.54
CA ILE A 185 -14.91 31.94 -3.70
C ILE A 185 -16.06 32.81 -4.24
N GLU A 186 -16.34 33.96 -3.61
CA GLU A 186 -17.38 34.90 -4.06
C GLU A 186 -17.15 35.35 -5.51
N ALA A 187 -15.90 35.63 -5.88
CA ALA A 187 -15.55 36.01 -7.24
C ALA A 187 -15.76 34.86 -8.25
N LEU A 188 -15.50 33.61 -7.85
CA LEU A 188 -15.73 32.44 -8.69
C LEU A 188 -17.23 32.15 -8.87
N GLU A 189 -18.04 32.30 -7.81
CA GLU A 189 -19.49 32.13 -7.85
C GLU A 189 -20.20 33.22 -8.67
N ALA A 190 -19.67 34.45 -8.65
CA ALA A 190 -20.25 35.57 -9.38
C ALA A 190 -20.14 35.42 -10.93
N ASP A 191 -19.18 34.65 -11.43
CA ASP A 191 -18.99 34.40 -12.87
C ASP A 191 -19.58 33.04 -13.27
N LYS A 192 -20.56 33.06 -14.17
CA LYS A 192 -21.25 31.87 -14.72
C LYS A 192 -20.29 30.83 -15.29
N ASN A 193 -19.14 31.25 -15.82
CA ASN A 193 -18.15 30.35 -16.43
C ASN A 193 -17.24 29.66 -15.40
N THR A 194 -17.24 30.14 -14.15
CA THR A 194 -16.37 29.62 -13.09
C THR A 194 -17.11 29.14 -11.86
N ALA A 195 -18.41 29.42 -11.73
CA ALA A 195 -19.22 29.02 -10.58
C ALA A 195 -19.18 27.52 -10.32
N TRP A 196 -19.14 26.70 -11.39
CA TRP A 196 -19.01 25.23 -11.29
C TRP A 196 -17.72 24.75 -10.60
N ARG A 197 -16.72 25.62 -10.42
CA ARG A 197 -15.46 25.30 -9.75
C ARG A 197 -15.55 25.40 -8.23
N VAL A 198 -16.63 25.95 -7.69
CA VAL A 198 -16.90 26.02 -6.26
C VAL A 198 -17.89 24.93 -5.93
N ASN A 199 -17.54 24.04 -5.00
CA ASN A 199 -18.45 23.01 -4.53
C ASN A 199 -18.87 23.25 -3.06
N ASP A 200 -19.81 22.46 -2.56
CA ASP A 200 -20.32 22.58 -1.19
C ASP A 200 -19.21 22.40 -0.13
N GLU A 201 -18.19 21.60 -0.44
CA GLU A 201 -17.02 21.39 0.42
C GLU A 201 -16.17 22.66 0.54
N ASP A 202 -15.96 23.39 -0.56
CA ASP A 202 -15.22 24.65 -0.57
C ASP A 202 -15.91 25.71 0.30
N LEU A 203 -17.24 25.79 0.20
CA LEU A 203 -18.09 26.68 1.01
C LEU A 203 -18.06 26.29 2.49
N TYR A 204 -18.19 24.98 2.79
CA TYR A 204 -18.10 24.45 4.14
C TYR A 204 -16.73 24.73 4.78
N GLN A 205 -15.66 24.50 4.03
CA GLN A 205 -14.29 24.74 4.47
C GLN A 205 -14.07 26.23 4.79
N ASN A 206 -14.57 27.15 3.96
CA ASN A 206 -14.46 28.58 4.23
C ASN A 206 -15.26 29.01 5.46
N LYS A 207 -16.50 28.53 5.59
CA LYS A 207 -17.36 28.81 6.75
C LYS A 207 -16.72 28.33 8.07
N ASN A 208 -16.09 27.16 8.05
CA ASN A 208 -15.49 26.52 9.21
C ASN A 208 -13.96 26.68 9.28
N TYR A 209 -13.38 27.61 8.53
CA TYR A 209 -11.94 27.79 8.40
C TYR A 209 -11.21 27.77 9.75
N ASP A 210 -11.67 28.58 10.71
CA ASP A 210 -11.00 28.72 12.02
C ASP A 210 -11.04 27.44 12.87
N LYS A 211 -12.03 26.56 12.62
CA LYS A 211 -12.13 25.24 13.27
C LYS A 211 -11.27 24.19 12.57
N ILE A 212 -11.17 24.25 11.24
CA ILE A 212 -10.42 23.29 10.42
C ILE A 212 -8.92 23.61 10.45
N TYR A 213 -8.54 24.89 10.54
CA TYR A 213 -7.15 25.35 10.57
C TYR A 213 -6.27 24.59 11.57
N PRO A 214 -6.59 24.49 12.88
CA PRO A 214 -5.74 23.78 13.83
C PRO A 214 -5.60 22.29 13.53
N ILE A 215 -6.59 21.67 12.87
CA ILE A 215 -6.56 20.25 12.50
C ILE A 215 -5.64 20.02 11.32
N ILE A 216 -5.75 20.87 10.28
CA ILE A 216 -4.80 20.85 9.16
C ILE A 216 -3.40 21.11 9.70
N ASP A 217 -3.20 22.13 10.54
CA ASP A 217 -1.88 22.47 11.07
C ASP A 217 -1.26 21.28 11.85
N LYS A 218 -2.08 20.57 12.63
CA LYS A 218 -1.64 19.38 13.34
C LYS A 218 -1.36 18.20 12.42
N LEU A 219 -2.18 17.97 11.39
CA LEU A 219 -1.95 16.93 10.39
C LEU A 219 -0.62 17.15 9.66
N LEU A 220 -0.36 18.40 9.24
CA LEU A 220 0.90 18.78 8.61
C LEU A 220 2.08 18.51 9.54
N GLU A 221 1.99 18.89 10.81
CA GLU A 221 3.03 18.61 11.82
C GLU A 221 3.27 17.10 12.03
N LEU A 222 2.21 16.29 12.15
CA LEU A 222 2.32 14.85 12.37
C LEU A 222 2.89 14.10 11.16
N THR A 223 2.77 14.68 9.98
CA THR A 223 3.20 14.05 8.72
C THR A 223 4.39 14.77 8.09
N ASP A 224 5.01 15.73 8.78
CA ASP A 224 6.27 16.35 8.39
C ASP A 224 7.41 15.41 8.76
N SER A 225 8.15 14.91 7.75
CA SER A 225 9.27 13.99 7.96
C SER A 225 10.52 14.51 7.24
N ALA A 226 11.70 14.05 7.66
CA ALA A 226 12.95 14.43 7.02
C ALA A 226 13.02 13.95 5.56
N ASP A 227 12.38 12.82 5.27
CA ASP A 227 12.36 12.18 3.95
C ASP A 227 11.29 12.75 3.01
N ALA A 228 10.23 13.31 3.56
CA ALA A 228 9.16 13.98 2.85
C ALA A 228 8.68 15.19 3.68
N PRO A 229 9.36 16.34 3.59
CA PRO A 229 8.96 17.53 4.34
C PRO A 229 7.75 18.23 3.69
N TRP A 230 7.03 18.99 4.50
CA TRP A 230 5.98 19.89 4.03
C TRP A 230 6.54 21.27 3.66
N HIS A 231 6.21 21.73 2.45
CA HIS A 231 6.50 23.09 2.01
C HIS A 231 5.21 23.92 1.96
N ILE A 232 5.14 24.96 2.79
CA ILE A 232 3.99 25.85 2.83
C ILE A 232 4.19 26.99 1.82
N ILE A 233 3.32 27.06 0.81
CA ILE A 233 3.40 28.04 -0.28
C ILE A 233 2.50 29.23 0.02
N ALA A 234 3.06 30.45 0.03
CA ALA A 234 2.31 31.69 0.24
C ALA A 234 1.48 32.02 -1.00
N ALA A 235 0.22 31.57 -1.01
CA ALA A 235 -0.63 31.56 -2.20
C ALA A 235 -1.54 32.80 -2.36
N GLU A 236 -1.42 33.81 -1.48
CA GLU A 236 -2.19 35.06 -1.58
C GLU A 236 -1.83 35.87 -2.83
N ASN A 237 -0.54 35.99 -3.15
CA ASN A 237 -0.11 36.67 -4.36
C ASN A 237 0.19 35.66 -5.47
N ARG A 238 -0.43 35.83 -6.64
CA ARG A 238 -0.30 34.90 -7.78
C ARG A 238 1.14 34.72 -8.30
N ARG A 239 1.99 35.75 -8.20
CA ARG A 239 3.38 35.72 -8.68
C ARG A 239 4.26 35.02 -7.66
N VAL A 240 4.16 35.41 -6.39
CA VAL A 240 4.87 34.76 -5.27
C VAL A 240 4.56 33.27 -5.24
N ARG A 241 3.28 32.90 -5.27
CA ARG A 241 2.82 31.51 -5.34
C ARG A 241 3.51 30.70 -6.45
N ARG A 242 3.65 31.30 -7.63
CA ARG A 242 4.24 30.61 -8.79
C ARG A 242 5.75 30.46 -8.64
N ILE A 243 6.44 31.47 -8.11
CA ILE A 243 7.88 31.39 -7.84
C ILE A 243 8.16 30.36 -6.77
N GLU A 244 7.51 30.46 -5.60
CA GLU A 244 7.73 29.50 -4.51
C GLU A 244 7.43 28.07 -4.92
N PHE A 245 6.34 27.85 -5.69
CA PHE A 245 6.05 26.52 -6.22
C PHE A 245 7.15 25.98 -7.14
N LEU A 246 7.63 26.78 -8.10
CA LEU A 246 8.69 26.37 -9.01
C LEU A 246 10.03 26.17 -8.28
N GLU A 247 10.36 27.07 -7.37
CA GLU A 247 11.59 27.07 -6.59
C GLU A 247 11.65 25.83 -5.71
N THR A 248 10.57 25.50 -4.99
CA THR A 248 10.50 24.25 -4.21
C THR A 248 10.67 23.03 -5.10
N LEU A 249 9.97 22.93 -6.23
CA LEU A 249 10.12 21.79 -7.13
C LEU A 249 11.55 21.64 -7.65
N VAL A 250 12.17 22.74 -8.08
CA VAL A 250 13.53 22.74 -8.60
C VAL A 250 14.53 22.30 -7.53
N THR A 251 14.45 22.87 -6.32
CA THR A 251 15.36 22.56 -5.22
C THR A 251 15.22 21.09 -4.80
N GLU A 252 14.00 20.63 -4.51
CA GLU A 252 13.78 19.25 -4.03
C GLU A 252 14.18 18.21 -5.07
N ILE A 253 13.86 18.46 -6.36
CA ILE A 253 14.24 17.53 -7.43
C ILE A 253 15.74 17.52 -7.65
N GLU A 254 16.40 18.68 -7.65
CA GLU A 254 17.85 18.76 -7.82
C GLU A 254 18.59 18.04 -6.70
N GLU A 255 18.23 18.32 -5.45
CA GLU A 255 18.86 17.68 -4.29
C GLU A 255 18.53 16.18 -4.21
N GLY A 256 17.26 15.81 -4.43
CA GLY A 256 16.82 14.42 -4.43
C GLY A 256 17.52 13.61 -5.52
N LEU A 257 17.64 14.16 -6.72
CA LEU A 257 18.32 13.52 -7.83
C LEU A 257 19.82 13.36 -7.55
N ALA A 258 20.47 14.38 -6.96
CA ALA A 258 21.87 14.28 -6.56
C ALA A 258 22.09 13.19 -5.50
N ARG A 259 21.18 13.07 -4.51
CA ARG A 259 21.19 11.98 -3.52
C ARG A 259 21.02 10.62 -4.19
N HIS A 260 20.07 10.49 -5.11
CA HIS A 260 19.78 9.25 -5.86
C HIS A 260 20.98 8.77 -6.68
N VAL A 261 21.60 9.67 -7.45
CA VAL A 261 22.80 9.35 -8.24
C VAL A 261 23.94 8.90 -7.32
N LYS A 262 24.18 9.61 -6.22
CA LYS A 262 25.22 9.25 -5.25
C LYS A 262 24.98 7.88 -4.60
N MET A 263 23.73 7.55 -4.27
CA MET A 263 23.36 6.25 -3.70
C MET A 263 23.54 5.11 -4.71
N LYS A 264 23.23 5.35 -6.00
CA LYS A 264 23.48 4.37 -7.07
C LYS A 264 24.97 4.11 -7.28
N GLU A 265 25.80 5.14 -7.21
CA GLU A 265 27.25 5.01 -7.35
C GLU A 265 27.92 4.33 -6.14
N ASN A 266 27.35 4.52 -4.94
CA ASN A 266 27.87 3.98 -3.69
C ASN A 266 26.78 3.21 -2.93
N PRO A 267 26.45 1.98 -3.37
CA PRO A 267 25.45 1.18 -2.70
C PRO A 267 25.90 0.84 -1.27
N VAL A 268 24.96 0.89 -0.33
CA VAL A 268 25.22 0.51 1.06
C VAL A 268 25.47 -1.00 1.12
N ILE A 269 26.67 -1.38 1.55
CA ILE A 269 27.00 -2.78 1.82
C ILE A 269 26.67 -3.05 3.29
N ILE A 270 25.73 -3.97 3.53
CA ILE A 270 25.31 -4.34 4.87
C ILE A 270 26.07 -5.62 5.27
N PRO A 271 26.81 -5.63 6.39
CA PRO A 271 27.47 -6.85 6.87
C PRO A 271 26.48 -7.99 7.11
N ASP A 272 26.90 -9.24 6.87
CA ASP A 272 26.06 -10.42 7.07
C ASP A 272 25.56 -10.54 8.52
N ASP A 273 26.39 -10.15 9.49
CA ASP A 273 26.10 -10.16 10.93
C ASP A 273 25.27 -8.95 11.41
N PHE A 274 24.92 -8.03 10.51
CA PHE A 274 24.07 -6.90 10.86
C PHE A 274 22.70 -7.41 11.32
N PRO A 275 22.18 -6.96 12.48
CA PRO A 275 20.92 -7.47 12.99
C PRO A 275 19.76 -7.14 12.06
N LEU A 276 18.74 -8.02 12.04
CA LEU A 276 17.49 -7.69 11.34
C LEU A 276 16.83 -6.47 12.00
N PRO A 277 16.19 -5.60 11.21
CA PRO A 277 15.49 -4.44 11.74
C PRO A 277 14.39 -4.89 12.70
N ARG A 278 14.13 -4.08 13.73
CA ARG A 278 13.00 -4.33 14.64
C ARG A 278 11.72 -3.88 13.96
N THR A 279 10.66 -4.67 14.14
CA THR A 279 9.32 -4.26 13.76
C THR A 279 8.66 -3.46 14.87
N ARG A 280 7.78 -2.51 14.51
CA ARG A 280 6.94 -1.79 15.49
C ARG A 280 5.68 -2.56 15.90
N HIS A 281 5.45 -3.72 15.27
CA HIS A 281 4.28 -4.56 15.49
C HIS A 281 4.58 -5.69 16.46
N ASP A 282 3.59 -6.06 17.27
CA ASP A 282 3.74 -7.17 18.21
C ASP A 282 3.77 -8.51 17.47
N LEU A 283 4.87 -9.25 17.66
CA LEU A 283 5.11 -10.55 17.07
C LEU A 283 4.60 -11.67 17.97
N VAL A 284 4.01 -12.69 17.35
CA VAL A 284 3.58 -13.93 17.99
C VAL A 284 4.56 -15.03 17.64
N LYS A 285 4.96 -15.81 18.65
CA LYS A 285 5.87 -16.93 18.47
C LYS A 285 5.27 -17.97 17.52
N VAL A 286 6.07 -18.39 16.55
CA VAL A 286 5.79 -19.51 15.64
C VAL A 286 6.93 -20.52 15.80
N GLN A 287 6.60 -21.81 15.68
CA GLN A 287 7.60 -22.88 15.67
C GLN A 287 8.55 -22.71 14.49
N SER A 288 9.81 -23.11 14.65
CA SER A 288 10.77 -23.07 13.55
C SER A 288 10.48 -24.21 12.56
N VAL A 289 11.04 -24.11 11.35
CA VAL A 289 10.86 -25.13 10.29
C VAL A 289 11.34 -26.51 10.76
N GLU A 290 12.41 -26.55 11.56
CA GLU A 290 13.00 -27.77 12.09
C GLU A 290 12.14 -28.46 13.16
N GLU A 291 11.23 -27.73 13.80
CA GLU A 291 10.32 -28.23 14.84
C GLU A 291 9.01 -28.80 14.26
N ILE A 292 8.80 -28.68 12.94
CA ILE A 292 7.56 -29.10 12.28
C ILE A 292 7.46 -30.63 12.26
N ARG A 293 6.27 -31.13 12.58
CA ARG A 293 5.98 -32.56 12.56
C ARG A 293 5.61 -33.04 11.17
N HIS A 294 6.07 -34.24 10.82
CA HIS A 294 5.84 -34.85 9.50
C HIS A 294 5.10 -36.20 9.56
N ASP A 295 4.61 -36.58 10.75
CA ASP A 295 3.94 -37.85 11.03
C ASP A 295 2.40 -37.77 10.95
N LEU A 296 1.85 -36.59 10.68
CA LEU A 296 0.41 -36.35 10.65
C LEU A 296 -0.22 -36.87 9.36
N THR A 297 -1.18 -37.77 9.51
CA THR A 297 -1.88 -38.43 8.40
C THR A 297 -3.39 -38.52 8.67
N ILE A 298 -4.18 -38.76 7.63
CA ILE A 298 -5.62 -38.99 7.74
C ILE A 298 -6.06 -40.17 6.87
N ASP A 299 -7.01 -40.95 7.38
CA ASP A 299 -7.59 -42.07 6.64
C ASP A 299 -8.30 -41.56 5.35
N PRO A 300 -8.21 -42.29 4.21
CA PRO A 300 -8.86 -41.87 2.96
C PRO A 300 -10.38 -41.68 3.03
N GLU A 301 -11.10 -42.50 3.79
CA GLU A 301 -12.57 -42.37 3.91
C GLU A 301 -12.93 -41.22 4.85
N GLU A 302 -12.20 -41.08 5.97
CA GLU A 302 -12.34 -39.92 6.85
C GLU A 302 -12.07 -38.61 6.09
N TYR A 303 -11.02 -38.57 5.28
CA TYR A 303 -10.71 -37.43 4.42
C TYR A 303 -11.87 -37.03 3.50
N ARG A 304 -12.51 -38.00 2.83
CA ARG A 304 -13.64 -37.70 1.93
C ARG A 304 -14.81 -37.10 2.67
N SER A 305 -15.15 -37.67 3.83
CA SER A 305 -16.24 -37.19 4.69
C SER A 305 -15.96 -35.78 5.22
N GLU A 306 -14.80 -35.58 5.84
CA GLU A 306 -14.41 -34.30 6.44
C GLU A 306 -14.20 -33.21 5.38
N LEU A 307 -13.64 -33.55 4.22
CA LEU A 307 -13.48 -32.58 3.13
C LEU A 307 -14.84 -32.03 2.69
N LYS A 308 -15.81 -32.91 2.44
CA LYS A 308 -17.15 -32.49 2.00
C LYS A 308 -17.79 -31.58 3.04
N LYS A 309 -17.77 -31.99 4.31
CA LYS A 309 -18.33 -31.23 5.43
C LYS A 309 -17.69 -29.84 5.56
N GLU A 310 -16.36 -29.75 5.54
CA GLU A 310 -15.66 -28.48 5.73
C GLU A 310 -15.79 -27.57 4.49
N GLN A 311 -15.95 -28.13 3.28
CA GLN A 311 -16.23 -27.36 2.07
C GLN A 311 -17.66 -26.79 2.07
N GLU A 312 -18.67 -27.56 2.47
CA GLU A 312 -20.06 -27.07 2.62
C GLU A 312 -20.14 -25.94 3.67
N ARG A 313 -19.40 -26.10 4.78
CA ARG A 313 -19.25 -25.07 5.80
C ARG A 313 -18.56 -23.82 5.26
N LEU A 314 -17.45 -23.97 4.53
CA LEU A 314 -16.73 -22.85 3.92
C LEU A 314 -17.61 -22.08 2.93
N ALA A 315 -18.36 -22.77 2.08
CA ALA A 315 -19.29 -22.14 1.14
C ALA A 315 -20.34 -21.28 1.86
N THR A 316 -20.90 -21.80 2.96
CA THR A 316 -21.90 -21.08 3.77
C THR A 316 -21.29 -19.85 4.46
N LEU A 317 -20.11 -20.02 5.06
CA LEU A 317 -19.41 -18.95 5.78
C LEU A 317 -18.94 -17.84 4.82
N GLN A 318 -18.43 -18.19 3.65
CA GLN A 318 -17.99 -17.19 2.68
C GLN A 318 -19.18 -16.41 2.08
N LEU A 319 -20.34 -17.03 1.87
CA LEU A 319 -21.55 -16.30 1.47
C LEU A 319 -21.96 -15.25 2.51
N GLU A 320 -21.80 -15.56 3.81
CA GLU A 320 -22.04 -14.58 4.87
C GLU A 320 -21.01 -13.45 4.84
N MET A 321 -19.72 -13.75 4.64
CA MET A 321 -18.67 -12.74 4.45
C MET A 321 -18.96 -11.82 3.26
N TYR A 322 -19.44 -12.39 2.15
CA TYR A 322 -19.86 -11.63 0.96
C TYR A 322 -20.99 -10.66 1.29
N ARG A 323 -22.05 -11.13 1.97
CA ARG A 323 -23.19 -10.29 2.39
C ARG A 323 -22.79 -9.17 3.34
N ARG A 324 -21.81 -9.44 4.20
CA ARG A 324 -21.25 -8.45 5.14
C ARG A 324 -20.14 -7.59 4.53
N GLN A 325 -19.80 -7.80 3.27
CA GLN A 325 -18.77 -7.05 2.56
C GLN A 325 -17.38 -7.16 3.22
N ILE A 326 -17.09 -8.27 3.92
CA ILE A 326 -15.79 -8.50 4.56
C ILE A 326 -14.83 -9.12 3.52
N PRO A 327 -13.76 -8.43 3.11
CA PRO A 327 -12.78 -8.98 2.18
C PRO A 327 -11.92 -10.05 2.86
N MET A 328 -11.47 -11.05 2.09
CA MET A 328 -10.60 -12.12 2.58
C MET A 328 -9.38 -12.29 1.69
N MET A 329 -8.21 -12.46 2.31
CA MET A 329 -6.94 -12.74 1.64
C MET A 329 -6.33 -14.02 2.21
N LEU A 330 -6.05 -14.99 1.35
CA LEU A 330 -5.42 -16.26 1.71
C LEU A 330 -4.05 -16.34 1.01
N VAL A 331 -2.97 -16.36 1.78
CA VAL A 331 -1.60 -16.35 1.29
C VAL A 331 -0.97 -17.72 1.46
N PHE A 332 -0.51 -18.34 0.37
CA PHE A 332 0.15 -19.64 0.39
C PHE A 332 1.62 -19.52 0.02
N GLU A 333 2.48 -19.77 1.01
CA GLU A 333 3.90 -20.04 0.84
C GLU A 333 4.22 -21.47 1.29
N GLY A 334 5.43 -21.95 0.99
CA GLY A 334 5.82 -23.32 1.31
C GLY A 334 6.87 -23.85 0.36
N TRP A 335 7.46 -24.99 0.70
CA TRP A 335 8.45 -25.65 -0.14
C TRP A 335 7.92 -25.99 -1.54
N ASP A 336 8.85 -26.11 -2.48
CA ASP A 336 8.54 -26.69 -3.78
C ASP A 336 8.04 -28.13 -3.60
N ALA A 337 7.01 -28.47 -4.36
CA ALA A 337 6.21 -29.69 -4.20
C ALA A 337 5.45 -29.93 -2.87
N ALA A 338 5.39 -28.97 -1.95
CA ALA A 338 4.61 -29.11 -0.70
C ALA A 338 3.09 -29.29 -0.93
N GLY A 339 2.55 -28.82 -2.05
CA GLY A 339 1.16 -29.09 -2.44
C GLY A 339 0.20 -27.91 -2.32
N LYS A 340 0.73 -26.67 -2.26
CA LYS A 340 -0.01 -25.39 -2.30
C LYS A 340 -1.18 -25.39 -3.28
N GLY A 341 -0.91 -25.57 -4.57
CA GLY A 341 -1.96 -25.59 -5.61
C GLY A 341 -3.04 -26.67 -5.41
N GLY A 342 -2.71 -27.78 -4.74
CA GLY A 342 -3.69 -28.81 -4.37
C GLY A 342 -4.64 -28.36 -3.26
N ALA A 343 -4.13 -27.63 -2.26
CA ALA A 343 -4.93 -27.01 -1.21
C ALA A 343 -5.82 -25.89 -1.79
N ILE A 344 -5.23 -24.98 -2.58
CA ILE A 344 -5.94 -23.90 -3.27
C ILE A 344 -7.10 -24.47 -4.10
N LYS A 345 -6.87 -25.54 -4.87
CA LYS A 345 -7.93 -26.17 -5.68
C LYS A 345 -9.10 -26.67 -4.84
N ARG A 346 -8.88 -27.15 -3.61
CA ARG A 346 -9.94 -27.63 -2.71
C ARG A 346 -10.69 -26.48 -2.04
N ILE A 347 -10.02 -25.38 -1.74
CA ILE A 347 -10.65 -24.16 -1.27
C ILE A 347 -11.52 -23.58 -2.38
N ALA A 348 -10.94 -23.36 -3.56
CA ALA A 348 -11.62 -22.81 -4.73
C ALA A 348 -12.86 -23.62 -5.12
N SER A 349 -12.82 -24.95 -5.03
CA SER A 349 -14.00 -25.79 -5.34
C SER A 349 -15.17 -25.63 -4.37
N ALA A 350 -14.96 -25.00 -3.21
CA ALA A 350 -16.02 -24.70 -2.24
C ALA A 350 -16.60 -23.29 -2.43
N LEU A 351 -15.94 -22.43 -3.19
CA LEU A 351 -16.32 -21.02 -3.37
C LEU A 351 -17.01 -20.80 -4.71
N ASP A 352 -17.87 -19.79 -4.79
CA ASP A 352 -18.41 -19.34 -6.07
C ASP A 352 -17.28 -18.73 -6.93
N ALA A 353 -17.19 -19.13 -8.20
CA ALA A 353 -16.13 -18.67 -9.11
C ALA A 353 -16.14 -17.15 -9.38
N ARG A 354 -17.23 -16.45 -9.04
CA ARG A 354 -17.35 -14.99 -9.12
C ARG A 354 -16.79 -14.28 -7.89
N ASP A 355 -16.69 -14.99 -6.77
CA ASP A 355 -16.38 -14.41 -5.47
C ASP A 355 -14.90 -14.52 -5.10
N TYR A 356 -14.12 -15.33 -5.82
CA TYR A 356 -12.68 -15.47 -5.59
C TYR A 356 -11.85 -15.21 -6.83
N ARG A 357 -10.60 -14.81 -6.59
CA ARG A 357 -9.53 -14.75 -7.60
C ARG A 357 -8.27 -15.41 -7.07
N VAL A 358 -7.67 -16.27 -7.87
CA VAL A 358 -6.32 -16.80 -7.61
C VAL A 358 -5.31 -15.86 -8.26
N VAL A 359 -4.36 -15.35 -7.48
CA VAL A 359 -3.31 -14.43 -7.90
C VAL A 359 -1.97 -15.19 -7.82
N PRO A 360 -1.45 -15.73 -8.93
CA PRO A 360 -0.14 -16.35 -8.92
C PRO A 360 0.96 -15.28 -8.84
N SER A 361 1.87 -15.38 -7.88
CA SER A 361 3.01 -14.47 -7.78
C SER A 361 4.27 -15.09 -8.38
N GLY A 362 4.39 -15.01 -9.71
CA GLY A 362 5.61 -15.34 -10.43
C GLY A 362 6.60 -14.18 -10.50
N ALA A 363 7.64 -14.32 -11.33
CA ALA A 363 8.58 -13.25 -11.64
C ALA A 363 7.84 -11.98 -12.10
N PRO A 364 8.25 -10.78 -11.64
CA PRO A 364 7.55 -9.55 -11.96
C PRO A 364 7.63 -9.25 -13.47
N THR A 365 6.50 -8.87 -14.03
CA THR A 365 6.33 -8.39 -15.40
C THR A 365 7.03 -7.06 -15.61
N LYS A 366 7.19 -6.65 -16.88
CA LYS A 366 7.84 -5.37 -17.22
C LYS A 366 7.17 -4.17 -16.52
N PRO A 367 5.84 -4.00 -16.52
CA PRO A 367 5.21 -2.91 -15.77
C PRO A 367 5.46 -3.00 -14.25
N GLU A 368 5.41 -4.18 -13.66
CA GLU A 368 5.64 -4.36 -12.21
C GLU A 368 7.09 -3.99 -11.82
N LYS A 369 8.08 -4.26 -12.68
CA LYS A 369 9.48 -3.84 -12.46
C LYS A 369 9.71 -2.34 -12.58
N GLU A 370 8.78 -1.61 -13.17
CA GLU A 370 8.85 -0.15 -13.30
C GLU A 370 8.14 0.58 -12.14
N HIS A 371 7.69 -0.14 -11.11
CA HIS A 371 6.99 0.39 -9.92
C HIS A 371 7.60 -0.18 -8.62
N PRO A 372 7.28 0.38 -7.44
CA PRO A 372 7.74 -0.14 -6.15
C PRO A 372 7.32 -1.59 -5.92
N PHE A 373 8.09 -2.29 -5.09
CA PHE A 373 7.91 -3.71 -4.79
C PHE A 373 6.46 -4.10 -4.46
N LEU A 374 5.81 -3.35 -3.56
CA LEU A 374 4.45 -3.67 -3.09
C LEU A 374 3.34 -3.28 -4.09
N TRP A 375 3.64 -2.47 -5.10
CA TRP A 375 2.64 -1.94 -6.06
C TRP A 375 1.80 -3.07 -6.68
N ARG A 376 2.46 -4.13 -7.14
CA ARG A 376 1.80 -5.27 -7.79
C ARG A 376 0.80 -6.00 -6.92
N TYR A 377 0.96 -5.94 -5.60
CA TYR A 377 0.06 -6.58 -4.65
C TYR A 377 -1.09 -5.65 -4.26
N TRP A 378 -0.80 -4.35 -4.08
CA TRP A 378 -1.82 -3.30 -3.85
C TRP A 378 -2.87 -3.22 -4.95
N ILE A 379 -2.45 -3.30 -6.22
CA ILE A 379 -3.41 -3.27 -7.34
C ILE A 379 -4.21 -4.58 -7.49
N ASN A 380 -3.80 -5.65 -6.80
CA ASN A 380 -4.43 -6.97 -6.86
C ASN A 380 -5.24 -7.33 -5.61
N LEU A 381 -5.50 -6.38 -4.72
CA LEU A 381 -6.36 -6.59 -3.55
C LEU A 381 -7.77 -7.08 -3.94
N PRO A 382 -8.43 -7.88 -3.09
CA PRO A 382 -9.84 -8.24 -3.28
C PRO A 382 -10.75 -7.04 -2.98
N LYS A 383 -11.90 -6.99 -3.67
CA LYS A 383 -13.00 -6.08 -3.30
C LYS A 383 -13.62 -6.54 -1.98
N SER A 384 -14.27 -5.63 -1.27
CA SER A 384 -15.16 -5.97 -0.16
C SER A 384 -16.08 -7.17 -0.49
N GLY A 385 -16.12 -8.14 0.43
CA GLY A 385 -16.88 -9.40 0.30
C GLY A 385 -16.24 -10.47 -0.60
N HIS A 386 -15.16 -10.16 -1.31
CA HIS A 386 -14.48 -11.09 -2.23
C HIS A 386 -13.22 -11.67 -1.60
N THR A 387 -12.75 -12.77 -2.18
CA THR A 387 -11.58 -13.52 -1.73
C THR A 387 -10.43 -13.42 -2.73
N ALA A 388 -9.24 -13.02 -2.29
CA ALA A 388 -8.01 -13.18 -3.06
C ALA A 388 -7.19 -14.35 -2.49
N ILE A 389 -6.77 -15.28 -3.35
CA ILE A 389 -5.91 -16.40 -2.99
C ILE A 389 -4.57 -16.23 -3.68
N TYR A 390 -3.53 -15.93 -2.92
CA TYR A 390 -2.16 -15.75 -3.42
C TYR A 390 -1.42 -17.10 -3.43
N ASP A 391 -1.03 -17.57 -4.62
CA ASP A 391 -0.12 -18.71 -4.79
C ASP A 391 1.30 -18.18 -4.99
N ARG A 392 2.10 -18.19 -3.92
CA ARG A 392 3.21 -17.26 -3.67
C ARG A 392 2.73 -15.80 -3.54
N SER A 393 3.57 -14.94 -2.98
CA SER A 393 3.16 -13.58 -2.58
C SER A 393 4.34 -12.62 -2.42
N TRP A 394 4.11 -11.49 -1.73
CA TRP A 394 5.14 -10.52 -1.34
C TRP A 394 6.28 -11.15 -0.53
N TYR A 395 6.04 -12.27 0.14
CA TYR A 395 7.08 -13.00 0.87
C TYR A 395 8.24 -13.50 0.00
N GLY A 396 8.07 -13.53 -1.33
CA GLY A 396 9.17 -13.80 -2.26
C GLY A 396 10.40 -12.90 -2.04
N ARG A 397 10.21 -11.63 -1.62
CA ARG A 397 11.27 -10.66 -1.33
C ARG A 397 12.23 -11.14 -0.23
N VAL A 398 11.68 -11.72 0.83
CA VAL A 398 12.45 -12.19 2.00
C VAL A 398 12.84 -13.67 1.92
N MET A 399 12.42 -14.35 0.85
CA MET A 399 12.73 -15.75 0.56
C MET A 399 13.56 -15.89 -0.72
N VAL A 400 12.93 -16.18 -1.86
CA VAL A 400 13.63 -16.48 -3.13
C VAL A 400 14.49 -15.31 -3.60
N GLU A 401 14.02 -14.07 -3.49
CA GLU A 401 14.81 -12.91 -3.94
C GLU A 401 16.03 -12.67 -3.05
N ARG A 402 15.93 -12.98 -1.75
CA ARG A 402 17.05 -12.96 -0.79
C ARG A 402 18.07 -14.06 -1.10
N VAL A 403 17.61 -15.30 -1.28
CA VAL A 403 18.49 -16.47 -1.44
C VAL A 403 19.15 -16.52 -2.84
N GLU A 404 18.46 -16.02 -3.87
CA GLU A 404 18.97 -15.96 -5.25
C GLU A 404 19.64 -14.63 -5.59
N GLY A 405 19.58 -13.61 -4.72
CA GLY A 405 20.20 -12.30 -4.95
C GLY A 405 19.49 -11.46 -6.02
N PHE A 406 18.16 -11.58 -6.14
CA PHE A 406 17.35 -10.77 -7.05
C PHE A 406 17.00 -9.38 -6.52
N CYS A 407 17.36 -9.10 -5.26
CA CYS A 407 17.25 -7.80 -4.63
C CYS A 407 18.50 -7.52 -3.78
N THR A 408 18.70 -6.26 -3.40
CA THR A 408 19.83 -5.91 -2.54
C THR A 408 19.58 -6.31 -1.09
N ASP A 409 20.62 -6.36 -0.26
CA ASP A 409 20.46 -6.65 1.17
C ASP A 409 19.61 -5.62 1.89
N SER A 410 19.70 -4.36 1.47
CA SER A 410 18.84 -3.30 1.98
C SER A 410 17.37 -3.60 1.71
N ASP A 411 17.04 -4.06 0.49
CA ASP A 411 15.67 -4.31 0.05
C ASP A 411 14.99 -5.42 0.86
N TRP A 412 15.60 -6.60 0.99
CA TRP A 412 14.93 -7.67 1.73
C TRP A 412 14.93 -7.43 3.23
N ARG A 413 15.93 -6.72 3.78
CA ARG A 413 15.96 -6.39 5.21
C ARG A 413 14.84 -5.43 5.58
N ARG A 414 14.62 -4.36 4.80
CA ARG A 414 13.49 -3.43 5.05
C ARG A 414 12.13 -4.06 4.79
N ALA A 415 12.05 -5.03 3.86
CA ALA A 415 10.79 -5.65 3.46
C ALA A 415 10.02 -6.31 4.61
N PHE A 416 10.67 -6.76 5.69
CA PHE A 416 9.94 -7.29 6.85
C PHE A 416 8.97 -6.27 7.44
N GLU A 417 9.41 -5.02 7.63
CA GLU A 417 8.55 -3.96 8.17
C GLU A 417 7.51 -3.52 7.14
N GLU A 418 7.90 -3.42 5.86
CA GLU A 418 6.97 -3.04 4.78
C GLU A 418 5.84 -4.07 4.61
N ILE A 419 6.16 -5.36 4.75
CA ILE A 419 5.18 -6.44 4.75
C ILE A 419 4.26 -6.31 5.97
N ASN A 420 4.80 -6.14 7.17
CA ASN A 420 3.98 -5.99 8.37
C ASN A 420 3.06 -4.77 8.28
N ASP A 421 3.54 -3.66 7.72
CA ASP A 421 2.77 -2.45 7.50
C ASP A 421 1.68 -2.61 6.43
N PHE A 422 1.99 -3.32 5.34
CA PHE A 422 1.01 -3.69 4.33
C PHE A 422 -0.11 -4.55 4.93
N GLU A 423 0.26 -5.56 5.72
CA GLU A 423 -0.70 -6.46 6.37
C GLU A 423 -1.49 -5.75 7.46
N TRP A 424 -0.88 -4.78 8.15
CA TRP A 424 -1.55 -3.90 9.11
C TRP A 424 -2.60 -3.02 8.44
N GLU A 425 -2.32 -2.47 7.25
CA GLU A 425 -3.31 -1.77 6.42
C GLU A 425 -4.49 -2.68 6.06
N MET A 426 -4.23 -3.94 5.70
CA MET A 426 -5.30 -4.90 5.36
C MET A 426 -6.15 -5.23 6.59
N PHE A 427 -5.51 -5.51 7.72
CA PHE A 427 -6.20 -5.82 8.98
C PHE A 427 -7.07 -4.65 9.45
N ARG A 428 -6.50 -3.43 9.54
CA ARG A 428 -7.23 -2.26 10.05
C ARG A 428 -8.41 -1.87 9.16
N THR A 429 -8.34 -2.17 7.86
CA THR A 429 -9.42 -1.93 6.90
C THR A 429 -10.46 -3.05 6.88
N GLY A 430 -10.34 -4.02 7.79
CA GLY A 430 -11.32 -5.07 8.04
C GLY A 430 -11.13 -6.32 7.20
N THR A 431 -10.00 -6.46 6.49
CA THR A 431 -9.69 -7.66 5.70
C THR A 431 -9.32 -8.83 6.61
N LEU A 432 -9.95 -9.99 6.38
CA LEU A 432 -9.51 -11.25 6.97
C LEU A 432 -8.29 -11.76 6.21
N LEU A 433 -7.10 -11.52 6.74
CA LEU A 433 -5.84 -11.99 6.16
C LEU A 433 -5.38 -13.27 6.87
N MET A 434 -5.18 -14.34 6.10
CA MET A 434 -4.59 -15.59 6.58
C MET A 434 -3.37 -15.98 5.76
N LYS A 435 -2.31 -16.41 6.45
CA LYS A 435 -1.04 -16.80 5.84
C LYS A 435 -0.72 -18.25 6.19
N PHE A 436 -0.32 -19.03 5.20
CA PHE A 436 -0.06 -20.46 5.31
C PHE A 436 1.35 -20.77 4.84
N TRP A 437 2.14 -21.39 5.72
CA TRP A 437 3.39 -22.04 5.35
C TRP A 437 3.11 -23.54 5.18
N VAL A 438 3.12 -24.01 3.94
CA VAL A 438 2.90 -25.42 3.58
C VAL A 438 4.22 -26.15 3.61
N ASP A 439 4.44 -26.93 4.65
CA ASP A 439 5.71 -27.55 4.97
C ASP A 439 5.74 -29.04 4.59
N VAL A 440 6.86 -29.53 4.06
CA VAL A 440 7.04 -30.93 3.64
C VAL A 440 8.45 -31.36 3.99
N SER A 441 8.60 -32.59 4.48
CA SER A 441 9.92 -33.13 4.82
C SER A 441 10.82 -33.22 3.58
N GLN A 442 12.14 -33.17 3.81
CA GLN A 442 13.12 -33.31 2.73
C GLN A 442 12.96 -34.65 1.99
N ASP A 443 12.60 -35.73 2.69
CA ASP A 443 12.43 -37.04 2.08
C ASP A 443 11.17 -37.11 1.21
N GLU A 444 10.03 -36.63 1.73
CA GLU A 444 8.78 -36.60 0.98
C GLU A 444 8.84 -35.60 -0.19
N GLN A 445 9.58 -34.49 -0.04
CA GLN A 445 9.85 -33.59 -1.17
C GLN A 445 10.56 -34.31 -2.31
N LEU A 446 11.61 -35.09 -2.02
CA LEU A 446 12.34 -35.85 -3.03
C LEU A 446 11.46 -36.93 -3.66
N ALA A 447 10.70 -37.67 -2.85
CA ALA A 447 9.74 -38.65 -3.34
C ALA A 447 8.73 -38.02 -4.33
N ARG A 448 8.27 -36.79 -4.04
CA ARG A 448 7.37 -36.03 -4.93
C ARG A 448 8.05 -35.54 -6.20
N PHE A 449 9.32 -35.17 -6.15
CA PHE A 449 10.08 -34.78 -7.33
C PHE A 449 10.23 -35.96 -8.29
N GLU A 450 10.65 -37.12 -7.78
CA GLU A 450 10.78 -38.35 -8.57
C GLU A 450 9.42 -38.81 -9.12
N ALA A 451 8.36 -38.76 -8.31
CA ALA A 451 7.01 -39.09 -8.77
C ALA A 451 6.51 -38.16 -9.89
N ARG A 452 6.88 -36.87 -9.87
CA ARG A 452 6.52 -35.91 -10.94
C ARG A 452 7.34 -36.13 -12.21
N LYS A 453 8.64 -36.42 -12.07
CA LYS A 453 9.54 -36.71 -13.19
C LYS A 453 9.07 -37.93 -13.99
N ASN A 454 8.52 -38.93 -13.31
CA ASN A 454 8.02 -40.17 -13.91
C ASN A 454 6.56 -40.10 -14.37
N ASP A 455 5.85 -38.98 -14.16
CA ASP A 455 4.45 -38.79 -14.53
C ASP A 455 4.35 -37.78 -15.70
N PRO A 456 4.02 -38.23 -16.93
CA PRO A 456 3.94 -37.36 -18.10
C PRO A 456 3.04 -36.13 -17.94
N ASP A 457 1.97 -36.24 -17.15
CA ASP A 457 1.00 -35.14 -16.94
C ASP A 457 1.49 -34.12 -15.90
N LYS A 458 2.56 -34.43 -15.17
CA LYS A 458 3.11 -33.59 -14.09
C LYS A 458 4.58 -33.22 -14.30
N ALA A 459 5.26 -33.83 -15.27
CA ALA A 459 6.68 -33.56 -15.56
C ALA A 459 6.96 -32.06 -15.80
N TRP A 460 6.03 -31.33 -16.43
CA TRP A 460 6.13 -29.89 -16.66
C TRP A 460 6.19 -29.04 -15.37
N LYS A 461 5.83 -29.61 -14.21
CA LYS A 461 5.87 -28.94 -12.90
C LYS A 461 7.23 -29.03 -12.21
N LEU A 462 8.22 -29.62 -12.86
CA LEU A 462 9.58 -29.74 -12.35
C LEU A 462 10.53 -29.01 -13.31
N THR A 463 11.38 -28.19 -12.74
CA THR A 463 12.35 -27.36 -13.43
C THR A 463 13.73 -27.56 -12.79
N ASP A 464 14.80 -27.18 -13.49
CA ASP A 464 16.16 -27.21 -12.93
C ASP A 464 16.29 -26.29 -11.70
N GLU A 465 15.43 -25.27 -11.60
CA GLU A 465 15.34 -24.38 -10.45
C GLU A 465 14.87 -25.11 -9.19
N ASP A 466 13.91 -26.04 -9.30
CA ASP A 466 13.43 -26.82 -8.15
C ASP A 466 14.53 -27.66 -7.51
N TRP A 467 15.41 -28.25 -8.32
CA TRP A 467 16.57 -29.02 -7.84
C TRP A 467 17.61 -28.12 -7.18
N ARG A 468 17.90 -26.97 -7.78
CA ARG A 468 18.82 -25.96 -7.22
C ARG A 468 18.31 -25.42 -5.89
N ASN A 469 17.01 -25.15 -5.77
CA ASN A 469 16.40 -24.68 -4.53
C ASN A 469 16.55 -25.70 -3.41
N ARG A 470 16.43 -26.99 -3.74
CA ARG A 470 16.65 -28.08 -2.78
C ARG A 470 18.11 -28.13 -2.30
N GLU A 471 19.09 -27.94 -3.18
CA GLU A 471 20.51 -27.87 -2.79
C GLU A 471 20.79 -26.71 -1.82
N LYS A 472 20.05 -25.62 -1.93
CA LYS A 472 20.12 -24.44 -1.05
C LYS A 472 19.21 -24.54 0.19
N TYR A 473 18.78 -25.74 0.57
CA TYR A 473 17.90 -25.95 1.73
C TYR A 473 18.37 -25.22 3.00
N PRO A 474 19.67 -25.26 3.40
CA PRO A 474 20.12 -24.54 4.60
C PRO A 474 19.89 -23.03 4.52
N GLN A 475 20.12 -22.40 3.37
CA GLN A 475 19.90 -20.97 3.15
C GLN A 475 18.40 -20.63 3.20
N TYR A 476 17.56 -21.47 2.59
CA TYR A 476 16.11 -21.30 2.64
C TYR A 476 15.57 -21.46 4.06
N CYS A 477 16.06 -22.43 4.85
CA CYS A 477 15.64 -22.59 6.24
C CYS A 477 15.86 -21.32 7.07
N VAL A 478 17.03 -20.67 6.91
CA VAL A 478 17.32 -19.39 7.57
C VAL A 478 16.33 -18.31 7.11
N ALA A 479 16.12 -18.18 5.80
CA ALA A 479 15.20 -17.18 5.25
C ALA A 479 13.74 -17.39 5.70
N ILE A 480 13.27 -18.65 5.75
CA ILE A 480 11.92 -19.00 6.17
C ILE A 480 11.75 -18.80 7.67
N ASN A 481 12.71 -19.22 8.50
CA ASN A 481 12.68 -18.97 9.94
C ASN A 481 12.68 -17.46 10.25
N ASP A 482 13.45 -16.67 9.50
CA ASP A 482 13.42 -15.20 9.57
C ASP A 482 12.06 -14.65 9.17
N MET A 483 11.48 -15.11 8.06
CA MET A 483 10.14 -14.73 7.64
C MET A 483 9.09 -15.02 8.72
N LEU A 484 9.04 -16.25 9.24
CA LEU A 484 8.08 -16.67 10.26
C LEU A 484 8.22 -15.82 11.52
N ARG A 485 9.44 -15.63 12.03
CA ARG A 485 9.68 -14.88 13.28
C ARG A 485 9.48 -13.37 13.13
N MET A 486 9.79 -12.79 11.97
CA MET A 486 9.74 -11.33 11.76
C MET A 486 8.40 -10.83 11.23
N THR A 487 7.51 -11.73 10.78
CA THR A 487 6.22 -11.34 10.18
C THR A 487 5.01 -12.08 10.73
N SER A 488 5.18 -12.98 11.69
CA SER A 488 4.02 -13.51 12.42
C SER A 488 3.54 -12.49 13.45
N THR A 489 2.66 -11.58 13.05
CA THR A 489 2.09 -10.57 13.95
C THR A 489 0.82 -11.09 14.60
N TYR A 490 0.34 -10.41 15.66
CA TYR A 490 -0.92 -10.78 16.30
C TYR A 490 -2.15 -10.66 15.37
N PHE A 491 -2.08 -9.77 14.38
CA PHE A 491 -3.16 -9.51 13.43
C PHE A 491 -3.06 -10.35 12.15
N ALA A 492 -1.87 -10.87 11.83
CA ALA A 492 -1.63 -11.75 10.70
C ALA A 492 -0.63 -12.85 11.10
N PRO A 493 -1.04 -13.83 11.94
CA PRO A 493 -0.16 -14.91 12.35
C PRO A 493 0.08 -15.91 11.20
N TRP A 494 1.25 -16.54 11.19
CA TRP A 494 1.54 -17.64 10.27
C TRP A 494 0.89 -18.95 10.72
N ASN A 495 0.21 -19.63 9.80
CA ASN A 495 -0.36 -20.95 10.00
C ASN A 495 0.54 -22.00 9.36
N ILE A 496 1.16 -22.86 10.16
CA ILE A 496 1.97 -23.97 9.66
C ILE A 496 1.06 -25.13 9.24
N ILE A 497 1.25 -25.62 8.03
CA ILE A 497 0.49 -26.74 7.45
C ILE A 497 1.44 -27.89 7.14
N GLU A 498 1.42 -28.93 7.96
CA GLU A 498 2.18 -30.16 7.77
C GLU A 498 1.60 -30.90 6.57
N SER A 499 2.40 -31.05 5.51
CA SER A 499 1.90 -31.46 4.20
C SER A 499 2.43 -32.76 3.67
N ASP A 500 3.19 -33.53 4.44
CA ASP A 500 3.65 -34.87 4.09
C ASP A 500 2.47 -35.76 3.65
N ASP A 501 1.38 -35.77 4.43
CA ASP A 501 0.07 -36.18 3.92
C ASP A 501 -0.73 -34.98 3.37
N LYS A 502 -0.83 -34.94 2.03
CA LYS A 502 -1.61 -33.91 1.32
C LYS A 502 -3.08 -33.86 1.73
N LYS A 503 -3.67 -35.00 2.12
CA LYS A 503 -5.09 -35.05 2.54
C LYS A 503 -5.27 -34.33 3.86
N TYR A 504 -4.41 -34.63 4.83
CA TYR A 504 -4.38 -33.97 6.13
C TYR A 504 -4.20 -32.45 5.98
N ALA A 505 -3.18 -32.02 5.22
CA ALA A 505 -2.91 -30.60 4.99
C ALA A 505 -4.12 -29.83 4.44
N ARG A 506 -4.85 -30.41 3.48
CA ARG A 506 -6.04 -29.78 2.87
C ARG A 506 -7.14 -29.56 3.91
N ILE A 507 -7.42 -30.57 4.75
CA ILE A 507 -8.42 -30.47 5.81
C ILE A 507 -8.00 -29.45 6.86
N LYS A 508 -6.74 -29.51 7.33
CA LYS A 508 -6.20 -28.55 8.31
C LYS A 508 -6.36 -27.11 7.81
N THR A 509 -6.02 -26.87 6.55
CA THR A 509 -6.14 -25.55 5.92
C THR A 509 -7.60 -25.06 5.90
N ILE A 510 -8.54 -25.87 5.41
CA ILE A 510 -9.96 -25.45 5.33
C ILE A 510 -10.55 -25.24 6.73
N LYS A 511 -10.22 -26.11 7.69
CA LYS A 511 -10.64 -25.94 9.10
C LYS A 511 -10.12 -24.64 9.70
N ALA A 512 -8.85 -24.28 9.44
CA ALA A 512 -8.28 -23.02 9.90
C ALA A 512 -9.01 -21.82 9.30
N ILE A 513 -9.33 -21.87 7.99
CA ILE A 513 -10.11 -20.82 7.31
C ILE A 513 -11.51 -20.69 7.93
N ASN A 514 -12.23 -21.81 8.09
CA ASN A 514 -13.57 -21.80 8.67
C ASN A 514 -13.58 -21.22 10.09
N ALA A 515 -12.61 -21.62 10.93
CA ALA A 515 -12.49 -21.10 12.28
C ALA A 515 -12.21 -19.58 12.31
N ALA A 516 -11.33 -19.10 11.43
CA ALA A 516 -11.01 -17.67 11.34
C ALA A 516 -12.20 -16.84 10.85
N ILE A 517 -12.97 -17.34 9.86
CA ILE A 517 -14.20 -16.68 9.40
C ILE A 517 -15.22 -16.62 10.53
N GLU A 518 -15.43 -17.72 11.26
CA GLU A 518 -16.39 -17.74 12.37
C GLU A 518 -16.03 -16.76 13.48
N GLU A 519 -14.75 -16.69 13.84
CA GLU A 519 -14.28 -15.72 14.84
C GLU A 519 -14.48 -14.29 14.35
N ARG A 520 -14.16 -14.01 13.08
CA ARG A 520 -14.40 -12.69 12.47
C ARG A 520 -15.89 -12.31 12.49
N LEU A 521 -16.77 -13.24 12.14
CA LEU A 521 -18.23 -13.02 12.14
C LEU A 521 -18.81 -12.85 13.55
N LYS A 522 -18.18 -13.41 14.59
CA LYS A 522 -18.57 -13.20 15.99
C LYS A 522 -18.18 -11.80 16.47
N GLN A 523 -16.99 -11.32 16.11
CA GLN A 523 -16.54 -9.96 16.42
C GLN A 523 -17.46 -8.93 15.77
N ASP A 524 -17.94 -9.22 14.57
CA ASP A 524 -18.88 -8.38 13.82
C ASP A 524 -20.34 -8.45 14.32
N LYS A 525 -20.68 -9.38 15.22
CA LYS A 525 -22.03 -9.52 15.83
C LYS A 525 -22.16 -8.85 17.20
N LYS A 526 -21.08 -8.34 17.77
CA LYS A 526 -21.03 -7.89 19.17
C LYS A 526 -21.47 -6.45 19.40
N ASP A 527 -21.91 -5.76 18.36
CA ASP A 527 -22.55 -4.45 18.37
C ASP A 527 -23.79 -4.47 17.44
#